data_AF-A0A8T3BEE9-F1
#
_entry.id   AF-A0A8T3BEE9-F1
#
_cell.length_a   1.000
_cell.length_b   1.000
_cell.length_c   1.000
_cell.angle_alpha   90.00
_cell.angle_beta   90.00
_cell.angle_gamma   90.00
#
_symmetry.space_group_name_H-M   'P 1'
#
loop_
_entity.id
_entity.type
_entity.pdbx_description
1 polymer ?
#
loop_
_entity_poly.entity_id
_entity_poly.type
_entity_poly.pdbx_seq_one_letter_code
_entity_poly.pdbx_strand_id
1 'polypeptide(L)'
;MAPIHSGANGASAVEMSATGYGGGPARPVATPPNPSRLPKLIIRLLVIALTFIATIVMGVAKQTSREYQATVKSSQSSSFVYFVVANAFVCVYSAMAVGFSFFNSSSSSLELILTIADVLALGFLFTSNAAAMAVDVLARKGNEDFGWGKFCNIADKFCGEVTAAIVLSSLATVAYALLLVLSIVSIHKRSVY
;
A
#
# COMPACT_ATOMS: atom_id res chain seq x y z
N MET A 1 -22.55 26.58 27.89
CA MET A 1 -23.65 25.75 28.41
C MET A 1 -24.20 24.93 27.24
N ALA A 2 -24.00 23.62 27.26
CA ALA A 2 -24.72 22.67 26.39
C ALA A 2 -26.19 22.51 26.87
N PRO A 3 -27.05 21.87 26.08
CA PRO A 3 -27.32 20.44 26.35
C PRO A 3 -27.37 19.59 25.06
N ILE A 4 -26.63 18.48 24.94
CA ILE A 4 -27.04 17.08 25.21
C ILE A 4 -28.53 16.76 25.05
N HIS A 5 -28.87 15.98 24.01
CA HIS A 5 -29.98 15.03 24.07
C HIS A 5 -29.53 13.64 23.57
N SER A 6 -29.70 12.69 24.47
CA SER A 6 -29.49 11.25 24.34
C SER A 6 -30.67 10.61 23.62
N GLY A 7 -30.42 9.52 22.90
CA GLY A 7 -31.44 8.77 22.17
C GLY A 7 -30.98 7.35 21.88
N ALA A 8 -30.70 6.59 22.94
CA ALA A 8 -30.61 5.14 22.89
C ALA A 8 -32.01 4.54 23.08
N ASN A 9 -32.46 3.72 22.13
CA ASN A 9 -33.55 2.73 22.19
C ASN A 9 -33.25 1.76 21.04
N GLY A 10 -33.35 0.44 21.09
CA GLY A 10 -33.94 -0.53 22.01
C GLY A 10 -33.87 -1.88 21.27
N ALA A 11 -33.81 -2.97 22.04
CA ALA A 11 -33.46 -4.31 21.59
C ALA A 11 -34.55 -5.05 20.78
N SER A 12 -34.09 -6.10 20.09
CA SER A 12 -34.75 -7.38 19.79
C SER A 12 -36.07 -7.43 19.03
N ALA A 13 -36.03 -8.05 17.85
CA ALA A 13 -36.98 -9.09 17.46
C ALA A 13 -36.28 -10.09 16.52
N VAL A 14 -35.99 -11.28 17.07
CA VAL A 14 -35.76 -12.50 16.30
C VAL A 14 -37.15 -13.02 15.96
N GLU A 15 -37.47 -13.13 14.68
CA GLU A 15 -38.60 -13.93 14.21
C GLU A 15 -38.11 -14.87 13.10
N MET A 16 -38.39 -16.17 13.29
CA MET A 16 -37.87 -17.27 12.50
C MET A 16 -39.00 -18.25 12.21
N SER A 17 -39.54 -18.20 10.97
CA SER A 17 -40.32 -19.25 10.28
C SER A 17 -40.91 -18.65 9.00
N ALA A 18 -41.10 -19.34 7.87
CA ALA A 18 -40.62 -20.60 7.34
C ALA A 18 -40.90 -20.57 5.82
N THR A 19 -40.09 -21.29 5.05
CA THR A 19 -40.39 -21.86 3.71
C THR A 19 -40.87 -20.95 2.57
N GLY A 20 -39.94 -20.66 1.66
CA GLY A 20 -40.20 -20.36 0.25
C GLY A 20 -39.07 -20.92 -0.62
N TYR A 21 -39.25 -22.14 -1.11
CA TYR A 21 -38.33 -22.83 -2.02
C TYR A 21 -38.47 -22.19 -3.42
N GLY A 22 -37.45 -21.48 -3.87
CA GLY A 22 -37.41 -20.84 -5.19
C GLY A 22 -35.98 -20.74 -5.68
N GLY A 23 -35.46 -21.85 -6.19
CA GLY A 23 -34.14 -21.94 -6.79
C GLY A 23 -34.06 -21.16 -8.10
N GLY A 24 -33.25 -20.10 -8.10
CA GLY A 24 -32.65 -19.52 -9.30
C GLY A 24 -31.18 -19.22 -9.00
N PRO A 25 -30.25 -19.38 -9.95
CA PRO A 25 -28.87 -18.97 -9.71
C PRO A 25 -28.87 -17.48 -9.38
N ALA A 26 -28.31 -17.12 -8.22
CA ALA A 26 -28.03 -15.74 -7.87
C ALA A 26 -27.11 -15.17 -8.94
N ARG A 27 -27.70 -14.47 -9.92
CA ARG A 27 -26.96 -13.73 -10.93
C ARG A 27 -26.08 -12.75 -10.15
N PRO A 28 -24.76 -12.68 -10.37
CA PRO A 28 -23.97 -11.62 -9.78
C PRO A 28 -24.57 -10.32 -10.30
N VAL A 29 -25.30 -9.62 -9.42
CA VAL A 29 -25.85 -8.31 -9.71
C VAL A 29 -24.64 -7.42 -9.88
N ALA A 30 -24.28 -7.17 -11.13
CA ALA A 30 -23.33 -6.14 -11.51
C ALA A 30 -23.92 -4.82 -11.02
N THR A 31 -23.50 -4.42 -9.83
CA THR A 31 -23.87 -3.12 -9.26
C THR A 31 -23.27 -2.04 -10.15
N PRO A 32 -24.05 -1.03 -10.57
CA PRO A 32 -23.54 0.04 -11.39
C PRO A 32 -22.39 0.73 -10.65
N PRO A 33 -21.26 1.04 -11.32
CA PRO A 33 -20.12 1.61 -10.66
C PRO A 33 -20.51 3.00 -10.15
N ASN A 34 -20.57 3.17 -8.83
CA ASN A 34 -20.61 4.50 -8.24
C ASN A 34 -19.40 5.29 -8.80
N PRO A 35 -19.61 6.49 -9.37
CA PRO A 35 -18.54 7.23 -10.06
C PRO A 35 -17.34 7.57 -9.15
N SER A 36 -17.53 7.51 -7.82
CA SER A 36 -16.48 7.70 -6.80
C SER A 36 -15.66 6.44 -6.46
N ARG A 37 -16.09 5.24 -6.90
CA ARG A 37 -15.40 3.95 -6.66
C ARG A 37 -14.29 3.68 -7.67
N LEU A 38 -14.53 4.01 -8.94
CA LEU A 38 -13.59 3.75 -10.04
C LEU A 38 -12.21 4.41 -9.82
N PRO A 39 -12.11 5.70 -9.42
CA PRO A 39 -10.81 6.33 -9.21
C PRO A 39 -10.00 5.64 -8.11
N LYS A 40 -10.65 5.27 -7.00
CA LYS A 40 -10.00 4.57 -5.89
C LYS A 40 -9.49 3.19 -6.31
N LEU A 41 -10.27 2.47 -7.12
CA LEU A 41 -9.88 1.16 -7.65
C LEU A 41 -8.67 1.27 -8.58
N ILE A 42 -8.68 2.23 -9.51
CA ILE A 42 -7.58 2.48 -10.44
C ILE A 42 -6.29 2.82 -9.69
N ILE A 43 -6.38 3.71 -8.69
CA ILE A 43 -5.23 4.08 -7.86
C ILE A 43 -4.68 2.86 -7.11
N ARG A 44 -5.54 1.99 -6.57
CA ARG A 44 -5.09 0.74 -5.91
C ARG A 44 -4.38 -0.20 -6.87
N LEU A 45 -4.90 -0.38 -8.09
CA LEU A 45 -4.25 -1.22 -9.10
C LEU A 45 -2.88 -0.65 -9.50
N LEU A 46 -2.80 0.67 -9.68
CA LEU A 46 -1.55 1.36 -9.97
C LEU A 46 -0.52 1.15 -8.85
N VAL A 47 -0.93 1.30 -7.60
CA VAL A 47 -0.10 1.05 -6.41
C VAL A 47 0.40 -0.39 -6.35
N ILE A 48 -0.46 -1.38 -6.61
CA ILE A 48 -0.07 -2.79 -6.65
C ILE A 48 1.00 -2.99 -7.72
N ALA A 49 0.79 -2.47 -8.93
CA ALA A 49 1.77 -2.58 -10.01
C ALA A 49 3.11 -1.94 -9.62
N LEU A 50 3.09 -0.71 -9.08
CA LEU A 50 4.30 0.01 -8.71
C LEU A 50 5.09 -0.68 -7.58
N THR A 51 4.42 -1.12 -6.52
CA THR A 51 5.08 -1.81 -5.39
C THR A 51 5.59 -3.20 -5.79
N PHE A 52 4.86 -3.90 -6.67
CA PHE A 52 5.30 -5.18 -7.22
C PHE A 52 6.54 -5.04 -8.11
N ILE A 53 6.54 -4.07 -9.03
CA ILE A 53 7.69 -3.80 -9.88
C ILE A 53 8.88 -3.35 -9.03
N ALA A 54 8.68 -2.46 -8.05
CA ALA A 54 9.75 -2.05 -7.14
C ALA A 54 10.35 -3.24 -6.38
N THR A 55 9.51 -4.16 -5.91
CA THR A 55 9.94 -5.39 -5.23
C THR A 55 10.75 -6.31 -6.15
N ILE A 56 10.30 -6.50 -7.39
CA ILE A 56 11.00 -7.31 -8.39
C ILE A 56 12.35 -6.69 -8.74
N VAL A 57 12.39 -5.38 -9.03
CA VAL A 57 13.63 -4.68 -9.39
C VAL A 57 14.64 -4.79 -8.24
N MET A 58 14.21 -4.61 -6.98
CA MET A 58 15.09 -4.84 -5.83
C MET A 58 15.51 -6.31 -5.67
N GLY A 59 14.64 -7.26 -6.01
CA GLY A 59 14.93 -8.69 -6.01
C GLY A 59 15.98 -9.07 -7.04
N VAL A 60 15.88 -8.54 -8.26
CA VAL A 60 16.87 -8.72 -9.34
C VAL A 60 18.19 -8.07 -8.97
N ALA A 61 18.15 -6.85 -8.41
CA ALA A 61 19.34 -6.17 -7.92
C ALA A 61 20.11 -7.04 -6.90
N LYS A 62 19.41 -7.76 -6.02
CA LYS A 62 20.03 -8.70 -5.06
C LYS A 62 20.71 -9.90 -5.72
N GLN A 63 20.25 -10.34 -6.90
CA GLN A 63 20.92 -11.38 -7.67
C GLN A 63 22.16 -10.83 -8.38
N THR A 64 22.03 -9.67 -9.02
CA THR A 64 23.13 -8.94 -9.64
C THR A 64 24.24 -8.67 -8.62
N SER A 65 23.90 -8.24 -7.41
CA SER A 65 24.88 -8.00 -6.35
C SER A 65 25.61 -9.27 -5.95
N ARG A 66 24.97 -10.45 -5.91
CA ARG A 66 25.62 -11.73 -5.58
C ARG A 66 26.64 -12.15 -6.62
N GLU A 67 26.38 -11.89 -7.90
CA GLU A 67 27.31 -12.14 -8.99
C GLU A 67 28.60 -11.30 -8.83
N TYR A 68 28.46 -10.02 -8.46
CA TYR A 68 29.59 -9.11 -8.20
C TYR A 68 30.23 -9.29 -6.80
N GLN A 69 29.47 -9.78 -5.81
CA GLN A 69 29.90 -9.97 -4.41
C GLN A 69 30.63 -11.29 -4.12
N ALA A 70 30.92 -12.12 -5.13
CA ALA A 70 31.92 -13.18 -4.96
C ALA A 70 33.30 -12.64 -4.52
N THR A 71 33.54 -11.33 -4.64
CA THR A 71 34.77 -10.65 -4.19
C THR A 71 34.64 -9.87 -2.85
N VAL A 72 33.44 -9.49 -2.38
CA VAL A 72 33.31 -8.70 -1.14
C VAL A 72 32.14 -9.19 -0.29
N LYS A 73 32.48 -9.88 0.78
CA LYS A 73 31.60 -10.60 1.69
C LYS A 73 30.67 -9.64 2.45
N SER A 74 29.36 -9.79 2.22
CA SER A 74 28.29 -9.66 3.21
C SER A 74 28.21 -8.33 3.97
N SER A 75 27.51 -7.36 3.38
CA SER A 75 26.62 -6.50 4.17
C SER A 75 25.34 -6.30 3.38
N GLN A 76 24.44 -7.27 3.52
CA GLN A 76 23.04 -7.12 3.16
C GLN A 76 22.47 -6.00 4.04
N SER A 77 22.55 -4.76 3.56
CA SER A 77 22.14 -3.58 4.31
C SER A 77 20.67 -3.75 4.67
N SER A 78 20.37 -3.85 5.97
CA SER A 78 19.04 -4.11 6.51
C SER A 78 17.97 -3.14 5.98
N SER A 79 18.38 -1.97 5.50
CA SER A 79 17.54 -0.98 4.80
C SER A 79 16.83 -1.54 3.56
N PHE A 80 17.52 -2.30 2.71
CA PHE A 80 16.92 -2.86 1.50
C PHE A 80 15.95 -3.99 1.81
N VAL A 81 16.24 -4.79 2.86
CA VAL A 81 15.32 -5.82 3.35
C VAL A 81 14.05 -5.16 3.89
N TYR A 82 14.19 -4.08 4.67
CA TYR A 82 13.06 -3.33 5.18
C TYR A 82 12.18 -2.76 4.05
N PHE A 83 12.79 -2.20 3.01
CA PHE A 83 12.09 -1.73 1.81
C PHE A 83 11.29 -2.83 1.11
N VAL A 84 11.89 -4.00 0.90
CA VAL A 84 11.21 -5.14 0.25
C VAL A 84 10.04 -5.66 1.09
N VAL A 85 10.25 -5.81 2.40
CA VAL A 85 9.19 -6.25 3.33
C VAL A 85 8.04 -5.25 3.36
N ALA A 86 8.34 -3.96 3.35
CA ALA A 86 7.33 -2.90 3.32
C ALA A 86 6.49 -2.93 2.03
N ASN A 87 7.14 -3.00 0.87
CA ASN A 87 6.44 -3.08 -0.41
C ASN A 87 5.60 -4.37 -0.53
N ALA A 88 6.13 -5.51 -0.05
CA ALA A 88 5.40 -6.78 -0.05
C ALA A 88 4.16 -6.74 0.85
N PHE A 89 4.28 -6.23 2.09
CA PHE A 89 3.15 -6.07 3.01
C PHE A 89 2.04 -5.23 2.37
N VAL A 90 2.41 -4.13 1.73
CA VAL A 90 1.46 -3.22 1.09
C VAL A 90 0.84 -3.81 -0.17
N CYS A 91 1.57 -4.61 -0.94
CA CYS A 91 1.00 -5.35 -2.06
C CYS A 91 -0.08 -6.35 -1.59
N VAL A 92 0.23 -7.15 -0.57
CA VAL A 92 -0.73 -8.13 0.00
C VAL A 92 -1.94 -7.41 0.60
N TYR A 93 -1.70 -6.35 1.37
CA TYR A 93 -2.77 -5.52 1.94
C TYR A 93 -3.66 -4.90 0.85
N SER A 94 -3.08 -4.32 -0.20
CA SER A 94 -3.83 -3.75 -1.32
C SER A 94 -4.69 -4.80 -2.03
N ALA A 95 -4.14 -6.00 -2.26
CA ALA A 95 -4.86 -7.10 -2.90
C ALA A 95 -6.04 -7.57 -2.04
N MET A 96 -5.82 -7.76 -0.72
CA MET A 96 -6.91 -8.06 0.22
C MET A 96 -7.98 -6.98 0.19
N ALA A 97 -7.57 -5.71 0.19
CA ALA A 97 -8.48 -4.58 0.23
C ALA A 97 -9.29 -4.43 -1.07
N VAL A 98 -8.75 -4.83 -2.23
CA VAL A 98 -9.51 -4.98 -3.48
C VAL A 98 -10.50 -6.14 -3.40
N GLY A 99 -10.06 -7.30 -2.86
CA GLY A 99 -10.93 -8.46 -2.66
C GLY A 99 -12.14 -8.15 -1.76
N PHE A 100 -11.91 -7.45 -0.64
CA PHE A 100 -12.98 -6.98 0.24
C PHE A 100 -13.95 -6.03 -0.46
N SER A 101 -13.46 -5.16 -1.35
CA SER A 101 -14.32 -4.26 -2.13
C SER A 101 -15.22 -4.99 -3.13
N PHE A 102 -14.84 -6.21 -3.55
CA PHE A 102 -15.62 -7.02 -4.49
C PHE A 102 -16.67 -7.87 -3.76
N PHE A 103 -16.35 -8.37 -2.56
CA PHE A 103 -17.20 -9.29 -1.82
C PHE A 103 -18.26 -8.61 -0.94
N ASN A 104 -18.01 -7.40 -0.43
CA ASN A 104 -18.88 -6.78 0.56
C ASN A 104 -19.57 -5.51 0.06
N SER A 105 -20.90 -5.47 0.15
CA SER A 105 -21.70 -4.27 -0.15
C SER A 105 -21.54 -3.22 0.96
N SER A 106 -20.54 -2.37 0.81
CA SER A 106 -20.40 -1.01 1.39
C SER A 106 -20.99 -0.74 2.79
N SER A 107 -20.59 -1.48 3.81
CA SER A 107 -20.89 -1.09 5.20
C SER A 107 -19.98 0.08 5.61
N SER A 108 -20.54 1.15 6.20
CA SER A 108 -19.78 2.34 6.63
C SER A 108 -18.59 2.02 7.55
N SER A 109 -18.70 0.96 8.36
CA SER A 109 -17.63 0.49 9.24
C SER A 109 -16.41 -0.05 8.49
N LEU A 110 -16.59 -0.68 7.33
CA LEU A 110 -15.47 -1.19 6.53
C LEU A 110 -14.70 -0.07 5.84
N GLU A 111 -15.36 1.01 5.42
CA GLU A 111 -14.69 2.16 4.81
C GLU A 111 -13.75 2.84 5.82
N LEU A 112 -14.14 2.90 7.10
CA LEU A 112 -13.27 3.41 8.17
C LEU A 112 -12.06 2.50 8.42
N ILE A 113 -12.27 1.18 8.53
CA ILE A 113 -11.18 0.21 8.75
C ILE A 113 -10.17 0.27 7.60
N LEU A 114 -10.64 0.29 6.35
CA LEU A 114 -9.78 0.42 5.17
C LEU A 114 -9.02 1.75 5.16
N THR A 115 -9.65 2.84 5.59
CA THR A 115 -8.97 4.14 5.66
C THR A 115 -7.85 4.13 6.70
N ILE A 116 -8.08 3.56 7.89
CA ILE A 116 -7.04 3.42 8.92
C ILE A 116 -5.88 2.56 8.43
N ALA A 117 -6.19 1.42 7.81
CA ALA A 117 -5.17 0.53 7.28
C ALA A 117 -4.40 1.16 6.10
N ASP A 118 -5.05 1.98 5.27
CA ASP A 118 -4.39 2.76 4.20
C ASP A 118 -3.40 3.79 4.79
N VAL A 119 -3.71 4.41 5.94
CA VAL A 119 -2.79 5.33 6.63
C VAL A 119 -1.56 4.58 7.16
N LEU A 120 -1.76 3.40 7.74
CA LEU A 120 -0.65 2.56 8.21
C LEU A 120 0.25 2.10 7.06
N ALA A 121 -0.35 1.68 5.94
CA ALA A 121 0.38 1.28 4.73
C ALA A 121 1.21 2.45 4.17
N LEU A 122 0.62 3.65 4.08
CA LEU A 122 1.34 4.86 3.65
C LEU A 122 2.53 5.17 4.57
N GLY A 123 2.32 5.11 5.89
CA GLY A 123 3.37 5.35 6.87
C GLY A 123 4.55 4.39 6.70
N PHE A 124 4.25 3.11 6.46
CA PHE A 124 5.26 2.06 6.26
C PHE A 124 6.07 2.23 4.96
N LEU A 125 5.42 2.64 3.86
CA LEU A 125 6.13 3.01 2.62
C LEU A 125 7.01 4.23 2.82
N PHE A 126 6.50 5.26 3.50
CA PHE A 126 7.23 6.51 3.66
C PHE A 126 8.52 6.32 4.47
N THR A 127 8.46 5.62 5.60
CA THR A 127 9.65 5.34 6.43
C THR A 127 10.66 4.47 5.69
N SER A 128 10.21 3.44 4.98
CA SER A 128 11.11 2.56 4.23
C SER A 128 11.77 3.26 3.05
N ASN A 129 11.03 4.12 2.34
CA ASN A 129 11.58 4.96 1.28
C ASN A 129 12.61 5.95 1.82
N ALA A 130 12.33 6.62 2.95
CA ALA A 130 13.28 7.53 3.57
C ALA A 130 14.60 6.83 3.95
N ALA A 131 14.51 5.63 4.55
CA ALA A 131 15.68 4.84 4.89
C ALA A 131 16.47 4.40 3.64
N ALA A 132 15.79 3.95 2.59
CA ALA A 132 16.42 3.54 1.34
C ALA A 132 17.08 4.73 0.62
N MET A 133 16.40 5.88 0.55
CA MET A 133 16.93 7.12 -0.03
C MET A 133 18.19 7.61 0.69
N ALA A 134 18.22 7.53 2.03
CA ALA A 134 19.39 7.92 2.80
C ALA A 134 20.63 7.07 2.44
N VAL A 135 20.45 5.75 2.33
CA VAL A 135 21.52 4.82 1.95
C VAL A 135 21.94 5.03 0.49
N ASP A 136 20.99 5.27 -0.40
CA ASP A 136 21.22 5.53 -1.83
C ASP A 136 22.03 6.82 -2.07
N VAL A 137 21.69 7.90 -1.36
CA VAL A 137 22.48 9.16 -1.40
C VAL A 137 23.89 8.93 -0.86
N LEU A 138 24.02 8.16 0.22
CA LEU A 138 25.32 7.85 0.80
C LEU A 138 26.18 7.02 -0.18
N ALA A 139 25.58 6.05 -0.87
CA ALA A 139 26.25 5.20 -1.86
C ALA A 139 26.74 5.98 -3.10
N ARG A 140 26.01 7.02 -3.53
CA ARG A 140 26.39 7.87 -4.67
C ARG A 140 27.42 8.95 -4.29
N LYS A 141 27.20 9.64 -3.19
CA LYS A 141 28.03 10.79 -2.81
C LYS A 141 29.37 10.33 -2.22
N GLY A 142 29.35 9.23 -1.46
CA GLY A 142 30.48 8.83 -0.62
C GLY A 142 30.75 9.85 0.48
N ASN A 143 31.47 9.46 1.52
CA ASN A 143 32.04 10.41 2.47
C ASN A 143 33.45 9.94 2.84
N GLU A 144 34.45 10.64 2.32
CA GLU A 144 35.86 10.30 2.52
C GLU A 144 36.26 10.41 3.99
N ASP A 145 35.64 11.32 4.76
CA ASP A 145 35.92 11.45 6.21
C ASP A 145 35.45 10.24 7.04
N PHE A 146 34.51 9.44 6.53
CA PHE A 146 34.07 8.20 7.20
C PHE A 146 34.70 6.96 6.55
N GLY A 147 35.60 7.11 5.58
CA GLY A 147 36.17 6.01 4.81
C GLY A 147 35.17 5.32 3.86
N TRP A 148 34.00 5.94 3.64
CA TRP A 148 32.99 5.42 2.72
C TRP A 148 33.26 5.95 1.30
N GLY A 149 34.03 5.18 0.52
CA GLY A 149 34.23 5.46 -0.91
C GLY A 149 32.93 5.35 -1.71
N LYS A 150 32.89 5.95 -2.92
CA LYS A 150 31.74 5.88 -3.84
C LYS A 150 31.52 4.45 -4.33
N PHE A 151 30.71 3.69 -3.60
CA PHE A 151 30.40 2.30 -3.90
C PHE A 151 29.69 2.13 -5.25
N CYS A 152 28.93 3.15 -5.67
CA CYS A 152 28.19 3.16 -6.93
C CYS A 152 29.11 3.02 -8.16
N ASN A 153 30.38 3.49 -8.10
CA ASN A 153 31.34 3.44 -9.23
C ASN A 153 31.88 2.03 -9.55
N ILE A 154 31.68 1.06 -8.65
CA ILE A 154 32.07 -0.34 -8.85
C ILE A 154 30.85 -1.19 -9.24
N ALA A 155 29.65 -0.71 -8.91
CA ALA A 155 28.38 -1.42 -9.08
C ALA A 155 27.30 -0.51 -9.69
N ASP A 156 27.62 0.18 -10.79
CA ASP A 156 26.75 1.19 -11.41
C ASP A 156 25.37 0.64 -11.78
N LYS A 157 25.33 -0.60 -12.32
CA LYS A 157 24.06 -1.25 -12.68
C LYS A 157 23.16 -1.51 -11.48
N PHE A 158 23.72 -2.02 -10.39
CA PHE A 158 22.97 -2.28 -9.15
C PHE A 158 22.45 -0.98 -8.55
N CYS A 159 23.29 0.06 -8.51
CA CYS A 159 22.94 1.37 -7.98
C CYS A 159 21.80 2.02 -8.80
N GLY A 160 21.81 1.85 -10.13
CA GLY A 160 20.72 2.27 -11.02
C GLY A 160 19.41 1.52 -10.76
N GLU A 161 19.46 0.19 -10.62
CA GLU A 161 18.28 -0.63 -10.32
C GLU A 161 17.66 -0.27 -8.97
N VAL A 162 18.48 -0.09 -7.92
CA VAL A 162 18.02 0.33 -6.59
C VAL A 162 17.38 1.71 -6.63
N THR A 163 18.02 2.67 -7.31
CA THR A 163 17.48 4.02 -7.47
C THR A 163 16.12 3.97 -8.18
N ALA A 164 16.01 3.19 -9.26
CA ALA A 164 14.75 3.02 -9.99
C ALA A 164 13.64 2.44 -9.10
N ALA A 165 13.95 1.42 -8.29
CA ALA A 165 12.97 0.85 -7.38
C ALA A 165 12.50 1.85 -6.31
N ILE A 166 13.41 2.64 -5.74
CA ILE A 166 13.07 3.70 -4.77
C ILE A 166 12.14 4.72 -5.42
N VAL A 167 12.42 5.14 -6.66
CA VAL A 167 11.55 6.07 -7.40
C VAL A 167 10.16 5.46 -7.60
N LEU A 168 10.05 4.20 -8.01
CA LEU A 168 8.76 3.53 -8.18
C LEU A 168 7.96 3.45 -6.86
N SER A 169 8.62 3.11 -5.75
CA SER A 169 7.98 3.09 -4.43
C SER A 169 7.57 4.49 -3.96
N SER A 170 8.34 5.52 -4.30
CA SER A 170 7.99 6.92 -4.01
C SER A 170 6.72 7.35 -4.75
N LEU A 171 6.56 6.94 -6.01
CA LEU A 171 5.33 7.15 -6.78
C LEU A 171 4.14 6.40 -6.16
N ALA A 172 4.36 5.17 -5.69
CA ALA A 172 3.33 4.41 -4.97
C ALA A 172 2.90 5.10 -3.66
N THR A 173 3.85 5.72 -2.95
CA THR A 173 3.58 6.51 -1.73
C THR A 173 2.68 7.71 -2.04
N VAL A 174 2.98 8.44 -3.12
CA VAL A 174 2.15 9.58 -3.58
C VAL A 174 0.76 9.10 -3.98
N ALA A 175 0.65 7.97 -4.69
CA ALA A 175 -0.63 7.39 -5.07
C ALA A 175 -1.48 6.98 -3.85
N TYR A 176 -0.86 6.39 -2.81
CA TYR A 176 -1.53 6.11 -1.53
C TYR A 176 -2.01 7.38 -0.83
N ALA A 177 -1.20 8.44 -0.83
CA ALA A 177 -1.61 9.72 -0.26
C ALA A 177 -2.84 10.30 -0.98
N LEU A 178 -2.86 10.24 -2.32
CA LEU A 178 -4.04 10.64 -3.10
C LEU A 178 -5.27 9.79 -2.77
N LEU A 179 -5.10 8.47 -2.59
CA LEU A 179 -6.17 7.57 -2.17
C LEU A 179 -6.75 7.99 -0.82
N LEU A 180 -5.91 8.29 0.17
CA LEU A 180 -6.35 8.78 1.48
C LEU A 180 -7.16 10.06 1.38
N VAL A 181 -6.72 11.03 0.58
CA VAL A 181 -7.45 12.28 0.34
C VAL A 181 -8.83 11.98 -0.26
N LEU A 182 -8.90 11.13 -1.28
CA LEU A 182 -10.18 10.73 -1.90
C LEU A 182 -11.10 9.99 -0.91
N SER A 183 -10.53 9.16 -0.03
CA SER A 183 -11.26 8.47 1.02
C SER A 183 -11.86 9.44 2.02
N ILE A 184 -11.08 10.38 2.54
CA ILE A 184 -11.54 11.42 3.47
C ILE A 184 -12.64 12.28 2.81
N VAL A 185 -12.41 12.75 1.59
CA VAL A 185 -13.40 13.56 0.85
C VAL A 185 -14.70 12.79 0.64
N SER A 186 -14.64 11.49 0.33
CA SER A 186 -15.85 10.67 0.15
C SER A 186 -16.64 10.47 1.44
N ILE A 187 -15.95 10.30 2.58
CA ILE A 187 -16.57 10.17 3.89
C ILE A 187 -17.22 11.50 4.28
N HIS A 188 -16.50 12.61 4.07
CA HIS A 188 -17.01 13.94 4.38
C HIS A 188 -18.24 14.29 3.53
N LYS A 189 -18.24 13.98 2.22
CA LYS A 189 -19.41 14.18 1.36
C LYS A 189 -20.63 13.37 1.82
N ARG A 190 -20.41 12.14 2.31
CA ARG A 190 -21.49 11.28 2.85
C ARG A 190 -21.98 11.75 4.22
N SER A 191 -21.15 12.44 5.01
CA SER A 191 -21.55 12.99 6.31
C SER A 191 -22.35 14.29 6.21
N VAL A 192 -22.21 15.03 5.10
CA VAL A 192 -22.88 16.31 4.88
C VAL A 192 -24.25 16.15 4.19
N TYR A 193 -24.48 15.00 3.53
CA TYR A 193 -25.75 14.63 2.89
C TYR A 193 -26.53 13.65 3.74
#